data_AF-A0A1U8IA62-F1
#
_entry.id   AF-A0A1U8IA62-F1
#
_cell.length_a   1.000
_cell.length_b   1.000
_cell.length_c   1.000
_cell.angle_alpha   90.00
_cell.angle_beta   90.00
_cell.angle_gamma   90.00
#
_symmetry.space_group_name_H-M   'P 1'
#
loop_
_entity.id
_entity.type
_entity.pdbx_description
1 polymer ?
#
loop_
_entity_poly.entity_id
_entity_poly.type
_entity_poly.pdbx_seq_one_letter_code
_entity_poly.pdbx_strand_id
1 'polypeptide(L)'
;MKQRLSLMYLSFILIISSRESSSSIPSNSFIGIPPQDEDYFKREIIKCKNGSKKFTKAQLNDDFCDCPDGTDEPGTSACPLGKFYCKNIGHAPSFLYSSRVNDGICDCCDGSDEYDGKVKCPYTCHEAGKVAMESLKRKIEVYQEGVILRKVEIGLAKRAIARDKAELSRLKNEREVVEKVVHYKQLIKNCASISKNICWMSFLFHRLRWQVRKLEQEPQEKDDKRNEKVENEESGPDKNVDSQIEPMKASDVEKQGKAGESPSDQNEKDKHESSEGLSREELGRLVESRWTGKKSGEQVEETDPVKNDQEEGGPDAGYEESVVDNAGRSSTAQYKIGVQDLKNSSDITTPSGKSWLDKIQETAQNFLQSVNLFSIPVVNLDANKIRKEYNHYTAKLSDLESRISSLTEKLKFDFGKQNKFYLFYDRCFELKQDKYVYKVCPFRNATQEDGRSKTQLGIWEKFGNSYRLMLFTNGEGCWNGPDRSLKVKLRCGLKTELTGVDEPSRCEYAALMYTPLLCLEEKLEEIKQKLESMNQEKPRSHDEL
;
A
#
# COMPACT_ATOMS: atom_id res chain seq x y z
N MET A 1 18.17 100.42 50.03
CA MET A 1 16.79 100.86 49.70
C MET A 1 15.79 99.87 50.32
N LYS A 2 14.51 100.27 50.49
CA LYS A 2 13.27 99.46 50.71
C LYS A 2 13.42 98.03 51.29
N GLN A 3 12.95 97.72 52.51
CA GLN A 3 11.56 97.29 52.86
C GLN A 3 11.16 95.92 52.23
N ARG A 4 10.46 94.98 52.90
CA ARG A 4 9.90 94.91 54.28
C ARG A 4 9.47 93.46 54.64
N LEU A 5 9.48 93.14 55.96
CA LEU A 5 8.54 92.30 56.75
C LEU A 5 7.89 90.99 56.21
N SER A 6 7.96 89.94 57.05
CA SER A 6 6.84 89.01 57.44
C SER A 6 6.25 88.03 56.40
N LEU A 7 5.56 86.92 56.76
CA LEU A 7 5.22 86.31 58.06
C LEU A 7 5.10 84.76 57.93
N MET A 8 4.82 84.06 59.03
CA MET A 8 4.64 82.60 59.17
C MET A 8 3.48 82.01 58.32
N TYR A 9 3.48 80.68 58.09
CA TYR A 9 2.44 79.79 58.64
C TYR A 9 2.84 78.29 58.60
N LEU A 10 2.11 77.43 59.33
CA LEU A 10 2.35 75.98 59.42
C LEU A 10 1.43 75.18 58.48
N SER A 11 1.88 74.00 58.05
CA SER A 11 1.04 72.79 58.01
C SER A 11 1.90 71.52 58.14
N PHE A 12 1.34 70.46 58.74
CA PHE A 12 2.00 69.18 59.01
C PHE A 12 0.96 68.07 58.84
N ILE A 13 0.98 67.34 57.72
CA ILE A 13 0.01 66.26 57.45
C ILE A 13 0.71 65.03 56.86
N LEU A 14 0.85 64.04 57.73
CA LEU A 14 0.70 62.59 57.52
C LEU A 14 1.13 61.95 56.18
N ILE A 15 2.19 61.15 56.33
CA ILE A 15 2.43 59.83 55.72
C ILE A 15 1.19 59.20 55.04
N ILE A 16 1.33 58.90 53.75
CA ILE A 16 0.72 57.70 53.15
C ILE A 16 1.83 56.92 52.45
N SER A 17 2.04 55.68 52.86
CA SER A 17 2.94 54.76 52.17
C SER A 17 2.25 54.22 50.91
N SER A 18 2.69 54.69 49.74
CA SER A 18 2.32 54.08 48.47
C SER A 18 2.87 52.66 48.41
N ARG A 19 2.00 51.66 48.61
CA ARG A 19 2.31 50.28 48.22
C ARG A 19 2.60 50.29 46.72
N GLU A 20 3.71 49.68 46.33
CA GLU A 20 3.90 49.28 44.94
C GLU A 20 2.92 48.14 44.65
N SER A 21 1.77 48.49 44.08
CA SER A 21 0.87 47.51 43.48
C SER A 21 1.61 46.90 42.29
N SER A 22 2.13 45.68 42.46
CA SER A 22 2.67 44.88 41.37
C SER A 22 1.56 44.60 40.35
N SER A 23 1.44 45.46 39.35
CA SER A 23 0.56 45.24 38.21
C SER A 23 1.03 43.99 37.48
N SER A 24 0.20 42.95 37.47
CA SER A 24 0.45 41.73 36.71
C SER A 24 0.69 42.08 35.25
N ILE A 25 1.67 41.40 34.66
CA ILE A 25 1.95 41.48 33.22
C ILE A 25 0.66 41.12 32.49
N PRO A 26 0.24 41.87 31.45
CA PRO A 26 -0.90 41.47 30.63
C PRO A 26 -0.53 40.19 29.88
N SER A 27 -0.92 39.04 30.43
CA SER A 27 -0.66 37.74 29.81
C SER A 27 -1.31 37.70 28.44
N ASN A 28 -0.55 37.22 27.46
CA ASN A 28 -0.99 37.24 26.07
C ASN A 28 -1.96 36.06 25.87
N SER A 29 -3.22 36.26 26.26
CA SER A 29 -4.31 35.26 26.42
C SER A 29 -4.61 34.36 25.20
N PHE A 30 -3.88 34.51 24.10
CA PHE A 30 -3.93 33.67 22.90
C PHE A 30 -2.61 32.91 22.62
N ILE A 31 -1.73 32.77 23.63
CA ILE A 31 -0.59 31.84 23.61
C ILE A 31 -1.10 30.39 23.47
N GLY A 32 -0.37 29.58 22.69
CA GLY A 32 -0.70 28.17 22.39
C GLY A 32 -1.94 27.94 21.53
N ILE A 33 -2.70 28.98 21.17
CA ILE A 33 -3.95 28.87 20.41
C ILE A 33 -3.69 28.95 18.89
N PRO A 34 -4.20 27.99 18.09
CA PRO A 34 -4.12 28.07 16.63
C PRO A 34 -5.07 29.14 16.08
N PRO A 35 -4.71 29.86 15.00
CA PRO A 35 -5.53 30.95 14.43
C PRO A 35 -6.98 30.58 14.11
N GLN A 36 -7.25 29.31 13.81
CA GLN A 36 -8.58 28.78 13.51
C GLN A 36 -9.51 28.71 14.73
N ASP A 37 -8.96 28.62 15.95
CA ASP A 37 -9.72 28.56 17.21
C ASP A 37 -9.85 29.91 17.91
N GLU A 38 -9.15 30.96 17.47
CA GLU A 38 -9.16 32.26 18.16
C GLU A 38 -10.58 32.83 18.36
N ASP A 39 -11.47 32.70 17.37
CA ASP A 39 -12.87 33.19 17.44
C ASP A 39 -13.77 32.33 18.34
N TYR A 40 -13.31 31.14 18.71
CA TYR A 40 -13.93 30.31 19.74
C TYR A 40 -13.45 30.75 21.14
N PHE A 41 -12.17 31.10 21.30
CA PHE A 41 -11.57 31.61 22.55
C PHE A 41 -11.84 33.11 22.84
N LYS A 42 -12.28 33.91 21.85
CA LYS A 42 -12.68 35.32 22.02
C LYS A 42 -13.98 35.53 22.84
N ARG A 43 -14.66 34.45 23.27
CA ARG A 43 -15.96 34.47 23.97
C ARG A 43 -15.78 34.68 25.48
N GLU A 44 -16.70 35.38 26.13
CA GLU A 44 -16.66 35.59 27.59
C GLU A 44 -16.86 34.29 28.39
N ILE A 45 -17.72 33.40 27.89
CA ILE A 45 -17.98 32.06 28.43
C ILE A 45 -17.67 31.05 27.34
N ILE A 46 -16.64 30.24 27.58
CA ILE A 46 -16.17 29.19 26.69
C ILE A 46 -16.72 27.86 27.22
N LYS A 47 -16.96 26.88 26.33
CA LYS A 47 -17.39 25.52 26.71
C LYS A 47 -16.27 24.56 26.29
N CYS A 48 -15.83 23.64 27.15
CA CYS A 48 -14.84 22.62 26.78
C CYS A 48 -15.27 21.92 25.46
N LYS A 49 -14.34 21.56 24.57
CA LYS A 49 -14.66 21.01 23.24
C LYS A 49 -15.43 19.68 23.33
N ASN A 50 -15.21 18.90 24.38
CA ASN A 50 -15.95 17.70 24.76
C ASN A 50 -17.38 17.96 25.32
N GLY A 51 -17.73 19.22 25.61
CA GLY A 51 -19.03 19.63 26.16
C GLY A 51 -19.23 19.48 27.67
N SER A 52 -18.23 19.06 28.45
CA SER A 52 -18.40 18.67 29.87
C SER A 52 -18.63 19.82 30.85
N LYS A 53 -17.86 20.91 30.72
CA LYS A 53 -17.94 22.12 31.55
C LYS A 53 -18.01 23.38 30.69
N LYS A 54 -18.19 24.52 31.37
CA LYS A 54 -17.95 25.87 30.83
C LYS A 54 -16.99 26.59 31.76
N PHE A 55 -16.14 27.44 31.19
CA PHE A 55 -15.16 28.25 31.89
C PHE A 55 -15.22 29.69 31.39
N THR A 56 -14.72 30.62 32.20
CA THR A 56 -14.65 32.04 31.86
C THR A 56 -13.28 32.38 31.26
N LYS A 57 -13.15 33.55 30.61
CA LYS A 57 -11.85 34.00 30.08
C LYS A 57 -10.76 34.21 31.16
N ALA A 58 -11.11 34.20 32.45
CA ALA A 58 -10.12 34.21 33.54
C ALA A 58 -9.48 32.83 33.80
N GLN A 59 -10.11 31.75 33.31
CA GLN A 59 -9.68 30.35 33.41
C GLN A 59 -9.20 29.88 32.03
N LEU A 60 -8.31 30.66 31.41
CA LEU A 60 -7.78 30.42 30.06
C LEU A 60 -6.29 30.74 30.10
N ASN A 61 -5.46 29.70 30.13
CA ASN A 61 -4.05 29.76 30.50
C ASN A 61 -3.85 30.33 31.91
N ASP A 62 -4.52 29.73 32.92
CA ASP A 62 -4.40 30.10 34.34
C ASP A 62 -3.58 29.10 35.20
N ASP A 63 -2.92 28.15 34.53
CA ASP A 63 -2.16 27.04 35.12
C ASP A 63 -3.01 26.03 35.92
N PHE A 64 -4.35 26.01 35.73
CA PHE A 64 -5.25 25.05 36.37
C PHE A 64 -6.11 24.27 35.36
N CYS A 65 -6.11 22.94 35.47
CA CYS A 65 -6.86 22.07 34.55
C CYS A 65 -8.33 21.87 34.97
N ASP A 66 -9.20 22.73 34.47
CA ASP A 66 -10.65 22.71 34.66
C ASP A 66 -11.36 21.80 33.64
N CYS A 67 -10.98 21.83 32.36
CA CYS A 67 -11.55 20.99 31.30
C CYS A 67 -10.79 19.66 31.15
N PRO A 68 -11.47 18.49 31.26
CA PRO A 68 -10.82 17.18 31.12
C PRO A 68 -10.38 16.81 29.69
N ASP A 69 -10.45 17.75 28.74
CA ASP A 69 -9.86 17.65 27.40
C ASP A 69 -8.73 18.67 27.14
N GLY A 70 -8.37 19.51 28.12
CA GLY A 70 -7.34 20.54 27.96
C GLY A 70 -7.71 21.68 27.02
N THR A 71 -9.01 21.97 26.86
CA THR A 71 -9.49 23.11 26.05
C THR A 71 -9.11 24.46 26.65
N ASP A 72 -9.15 24.56 27.96
CA ASP A 72 -8.88 25.70 28.84
C ASP A 72 -7.40 26.09 28.90
N GLU A 73 -6.51 25.10 28.84
CA GLU A 73 -5.06 25.27 28.95
C GLU A 73 -4.31 24.93 27.65
N PRO A 74 -4.59 25.60 26.50
CA PRO A 74 -3.86 25.41 25.25
C PRO A 74 -2.45 26.01 25.28
N GLY A 75 -2.19 26.96 26.19
CA GLY A 75 -0.96 27.73 26.29
C GLY A 75 -0.07 27.39 27.48
N THR A 76 -0.41 26.42 28.32
CA THR A 76 0.35 26.04 29.53
C THR A 76 0.63 24.53 29.58
N SER A 77 1.30 24.07 30.65
CA SER A 77 1.55 22.65 30.91
C SER A 77 0.50 21.96 31.80
N ALA A 78 -0.51 22.68 32.29
CA ALA A 78 -1.37 22.21 33.39
C ALA A 78 -2.31 21.04 33.04
N CYS A 79 -2.78 20.92 31.80
CA CYS A 79 -3.65 19.81 31.37
C CYS A 79 -2.90 18.69 30.63
N PRO A 80 -2.86 17.42 31.11
CA PRO A 80 -2.10 16.34 30.46
C PRO A 80 -2.52 15.93 29.04
N LEU A 81 -3.70 16.36 28.57
CA LEU A 81 -4.18 16.15 27.19
C LEU A 81 -4.10 17.42 26.32
N GLY A 82 -3.69 18.55 26.91
CA GLY A 82 -3.55 19.84 26.24
C GLY A 82 -2.49 19.82 25.13
N LYS A 83 -2.65 20.70 24.15
CA LYS A 83 -1.74 20.83 23.00
C LYS A 83 -1.43 22.27 22.69
N PHE A 84 -0.15 22.60 22.73
CA PHE A 84 0.37 23.92 22.47
C PHE A 84 0.66 24.13 20.98
N TYR A 85 0.16 25.21 20.39
CA TYR A 85 0.43 25.57 19.00
C TYR A 85 1.62 26.53 18.87
N CYS A 86 2.76 26.03 18.39
CA CYS A 86 3.86 26.88 17.92
C CYS A 86 3.44 27.56 16.60
N LYS A 87 3.56 28.89 16.51
CA LYS A 87 3.21 29.63 15.28
C LYS A 87 4.28 29.48 14.20
N ASN A 88 5.54 29.28 14.59
CA ASN A 88 6.68 28.92 13.76
C ASN A 88 6.81 29.75 12.46
N ILE A 89 6.64 31.07 12.54
CA ILE A 89 6.56 31.94 11.36
C ILE A 89 7.78 31.74 10.44
N GLY A 90 7.55 31.55 9.15
CA GLY A 90 8.60 31.23 8.15
C GLY A 90 9.08 29.77 8.13
N HIS A 91 8.70 28.94 9.11
CA HIS A 91 8.71 27.48 9.04
C HIS A 91 7.25 26.98 8.86
N ALA A 92 6.97 25.72 9.18
CA ALA A 92 5.61 25.19 9.27
C ALA A 92 5.14 25.18 10.75
N PRO A 93 3.87 25.51 11.04
CA PRO A 93 3.32 25.42 12.39
C PRO A 93 3.30 23.97 12.92
N SER A 94 3.42 23.83 14.24
CA SER A 94 3.46 22.54 14.93
C SER A 94 2.64 22.55 16.22
N PHE A 95 2.12 21.37 16.60
CA PHE A 95 1.55 21.16 17.92
C PHE A 95 2.54 20.39 18.80
N LEU A 96 2.81 20.90 20.00
CA LEU A 96 3.47 20.18 21.08
C LEU A 96 2.43 19.62 22.05
N TYR A 97 2.86 18.70 22.91
CA TYR A 97 2.08 18.33 24.10
C TYR A 97 2.31 19.38 25.18
N SER A 98 1.29 19.65 26.00
CA SER A 98 1.38 20.56 27.17
C SER A 98 2.59 20.29 28.08
N SER A 99 3.01 19.03 28.22
CA SER A 99 4.19 18.64 29.01
C SER A 99 5.55 19.18 28.50
N ARG A 100 5.58 19.98 27.42
CA ARG A 100 6.75 20.61 26.79
C ARG A 100 6.66 22.15 26.82
N VAL A 101 5.82 22.68 27.71
CA VAL A 101 5.57 24.13 27.83
C VAL A 101 6.18 24.61 29.13
N ASN A 102 7.22 25.45 29.04
CA ASN A 102 8.09 25.85 30.15
C ASN A 102 8.74 24.64 30.88
N ASP A 103 9.17 23.62 30.13
CA ASP A 103 9.92 22.46 30.65
C ASP A 103 11.44 22.68 30.67
N GLY A 104 11.92 23.74 30.01
CA GLY A 104 13.32 24.13 29.89
C GLY A 104 13.98 23.76 28.56
N ILE A 105 13.23 23.21 27.60
CA ILE A 105 13.72 22.75 26.30
C ILE A 105 13.01 23.50 25.17
N CYS A 106 13.78 24.13 24.29
CA CYS A 106 13.27 24.85 23.12
C CYS A 106 12.81 23.85 22.01
N ASP A 107 11.55 23.43 22.03
CA ASP A 107 10.92 22.56 21.03
C ASP A 107 10.24 23.36 19.88
N CYS A 108 9.71 24.56 20.15
CA CYS A 108 9.22 25.48 19.11
C CYS A 108 10.40 26.25 18.46
N CYS A 109 10.44 26.35 17.13
CA CYS A 109 11.52 27.09 16.45
C CYS A 109 11.43 28.62 16.63
N ASP A 110 10.30 29.12 17.12
CA ASP A 110 10.09 30.53 17.46
C ASP A 110 10.32 30.84 18.95
N GLY A 111 10.54 29.81 19.79
CA GLY A 111 10.72 29.95 21.24
C GLY A 111 9.46 30.39 21.99
N SER A 112 8.26 30.15 21.43
CA SER A 112 6.99 30.55 22.06
C SER A 112 6.52 29.64 23.20
N ASP A 113 7.11 28.46 23.33
CA ASP A 113 6.96 27.44 24.37
C ASP A 113 7.57 27.83 25.72
N GLU A 114 8.78 28.39 25.71
CA GLU A 114 9.54 28.82 26.90
C GLU A 114 9.30 30.31 27.21
N TYR A 115 8.03 30.69 27.42
CA TYR A 115 7.62 32.08 27.59
C TYR A 115 7.78 32.63 29.01
N ASP A 116 8.06 31.79 30.02
CA ASP A 116 8.21 32.24 31.41
C ASP A 116 9.56 32.92 31.71
N GLY A 117 10.52 32.81 30.80
CA GLY A 117 11.82 33.47 30.88
C GLY A 117 12.89 32.75 31.73
N LYS A 118 12.64 31.53 32.23
CA LYS A 118 13.69 30.67 32.82
C LYS A 118 14.79 30.34 31.80
N VAL A 119 14.38 30.07 30.56
CA VAL A 119 15.23 29.76 29.41
C VAL A 119 15.03 30.83 28.33
N LYS A 120 16.07 31.09 27.53
CA LYS A 120 16.02 32.06 26.42
C LYS A 120 16.23 31.38 25.09
N CYS A 121 15.14 30.93 24.48
CA CYS A 121 15.19 30.24 23.20
C CYS A 121 15.57 31.17 22.03
N PRO A 122 16.48 30.74 21.13
CA PRO A 122 16.82 31.49 19.92
C PRO A 122 15.79 31.22 18.81
N TYR A 123 15.38 32.28 18.10
CA TYR A 123 14.53 32.15 16.92
C TYR A 123 15.29 31.49 15.75
N THR A 124 14.87 30.29 15.36
CA THR A 124 15.53 29.45 14.33
C THR A 124 14.64 29.16 13.11
N CYS A 125 13.34 29.53 13.16
CA CYS A 125 12.37 29.16 12.11
C CYS A 125 12.76 29.55 10.68
N HIS A 126 13.48 30.66 10.46
CA HIS A 126 13.87 31.05 9.10
C HIS A 126 14.82 30.04 8.44
N GLU A 127 15.78 29.48 9.19
CA GLU A 127 16.73 28.49 8.68
C GLU A 127 16.09 27.10 8.57
N ALA A 128 15.40 26.65 9.63
CA ALA A 128 14.62 25.42 9.60
C ALA A 128 13.56 25.43 8.48
N GLY A 129 12.93 26.58 8.25
CA GLY A 129 12.01 26.87 7.14
C GLY A 129 12.67 26.70 5.78
N LYS A 130 13.80 27.38 5.54
CA LYS A 130 14.58 27.25 4.29
C LYS A 130 14.94 25.79 3.99
N VAL A 131 15.48 25.06 4.97
CA VAL A 131 15.87 23.65 4.81
C VAL A 131 14.66 22.75 4.53
N ALA A 132 13.54 22.96 5.23
CA ALA A 132 12.30 22.21 5.01
C ALA A 132 11.69 22.50 3.63
N MET A 133 11.66 23.76 3.20
CA MET A 133 11.22 24.15 1.85
C MET A 133 12.08 23.50 0.76
N GLU A 134 13.40 23.44 0.93
CA GLU A 134 14.32 22.81 -0.02
C GLU A 134 14.21 21.28 -0.01
N SER A 135 13.86 20.68 1.12
CA SER A 135 13.47 19.26 1.21
C SER A 135 12.17 19.00 0.44
N LEU A 136 11.17 19.88 0.54
CA LEU A 136 9.91 19.79 -0.21
C LEU A 136 10.13 19.96 -1.72
N LYS A 137 10.92 20.95 -2.16
CA LYS A 137 11.26 21.15 -3.59
C LYS A 137 11.88 19.90 -4.22
N ARG A 138 12.90 19.32 -3.59
CA ARG A 138 13.53 18.06 -4.06
C ARG A 138 12.55 16.88 -4.08
N LYS A 139 11.59 16.81 -3.15
CA LYS A 139 10.51 15.81 -3.17
C LYS A 139 9.53 16.04 -4.33
N ILE A 140 9.19 17.30 -4.63
CA ILE A 140 8.31 17.65 -5.77
C ILE A 140 8.94 17.22 -7.09
N GLU A 141 10.22 17.55 -7.31
CA GLU A 141 11.01 17.17 -8.49
C GLU A 141 11.01 15.64 -8.71
N VAL A 142 11.37 14.87 -7.68
CA VAL A 142 11.35 13.39 -7.73
C VAL A 142 9.95 12.82 -7.99
N TYR A 143 8.89 13.45 -7.45
CA TYR A 143 7.52 13.01 -7.71
C TYR A 143 7.03 13.41 -9.11
N GLN A 144 7.41 14.58 -9.64
CA GLN A 144 7.06 15.02 -11.00
C GLN A 144 7.60 14.05 -12.05
N GLU A 145 8.90 13.79 -12.03
CA GLU A 145 9.53 12.82 -12.93
C GLU A 145 9.02 11.38 -12.67
N GLY A 146 8.94 10.97 -11.41
CA GLY A 146 8.46 9.65 -11.02
C GLY A 146 7.03 9.35 -11.48
N VAL A 147 6.16 10.36 -11.51
CA VAL A 147 4.79 10.26 -12.07
C VAL A 147 4.81 10.09 -13.59
N ILE A 148 5.72 10.75 -14.32
CA ILE A 148 5.88 10.56 -15.77
C ILE A 148 6.37 9.14 -16.06
N LEU A 149 7.43 8.71 -15.38
CA LEU A 149 8.00 7.35 -15.50
C LEU A 149 6.96 6.27 -15.17
N ARG A 150 6.15 6.47 -14.13
CA ARG A 150 5.03 5.59 -13.76
C ARG A 150 4.00 5.44 -14.88
N LYS A 151 3.63 6.53 -15.55
CA LYS A 151 2.66 6.50 -16.67
C LYS A 151 3.21 5.65 -17.81
N VAL A 152 4.53 5.71 -18.08
CA VAL A 152 5.21 4.86 -19.06
C VAL A 152 5.28 3.39 -18.61
N GLU A 153 5.72 3.10 -17.38
CA GLU A 153 5.82 1.71 -16.89
C GLU A 153 4.45 1.00 -16.83
N ILE A 154 3.40 1.69 -16.40
CA ILE A 154 2.03 1.14 -16.44
C ILE A 154 1.57 0.89 -17.89
N GLY A 155 1.96 1.75 -18.85
CA GLY A 155 1.72 1.53 -20.27
C GLY A 155 2.51 0.36 -20.88
N LEU A 156 3.68 0.04 -20.33
CA LEU A 156 4.45 -1.15 -20.68
C LEU A 156 3.84 -2.42 -20.04
N ALA A 157 3.46 -2.37 -18.76
CA ALA A 157 2.81 -3.45 -18.03
C ALA A 157 1.49 -3.88 -18.71
N LYS A 158 0.64 -2.91 -19.08
CA LYS A 158 -0.62 -3.15 -19.83
C LYS A 158 -0.39 -3.83 -21.18
N ARG A 159 0.66 -3.44 -21.93
CA ARG A 159 1.02 -4.10 -23.19
C ARG A 159 1.62 -5.48 -22.99
N ALA A 160 2.39 -5.70 -21.92
CA ALA A 160 2.94 -7.01 -21.58
C ALA A 160 1.82 -8.01 -21.22
N ILE A 161 0.94 -7.69 -20.27
CA ILE A 161 -0.15 -8.58 -19.87
C ILE A 161 -1.16 -8.85 -21.00
N ALA A 162 -1.35 -7.90 -21.92
CA ALA A 162 -2.17 -8.12 -23.12
C ALA A 162 -1.55 -9.16 -24.07
N ARG A 163 -0.22 -9.17 -24.26
CA ARG A 163 0.47 -10.19 -25.08
C ARG A 163 0.41 -11.57 -24.43
N ASP A 164 0.73 -11.69 -23.15
CA ASP A 164 0.70 -12.98 -22.44
C ASP A 164 -0.73 -13.57 -22.40
N LYS A 165 -1.78 -12.72 -22.29
CA LYS A 165 -3.19 -13.15 -22.44
C LYS A 165 -3.54 -13.59 -23.86
N ALA A 166 -3.05 -12.91 -24.89
CA ALA A 166 -3.25 -13.31 -26.29
C ALA A 166 -2.53 -14.63 -26.62
N GLU A 167 -1.30 -14.83 -26.13
CA GLU A 167 -0.56 -16.09 -26.24
C GLU A 167 -1.28 -17.23 -25.50
N LEU A 168 -1.79 -17.00 -24.29
CA LEU A 168 -2.58 -18.01 -23.56
C LEU A 168 -3.85 -18.42 -24.34
N SER A 169 -4.51 -17.49 -25.03
CA SER A 169 -5.63 -17.80 -25.92
C SER A 169 -5.18 -18.62 -27.14
N ARG A 170 -4.11 -18.19 -27.82
CA ARG A 170 -3.52 -18.90 -28.98
C ARG A 170 -3.14 -20.34 -28.63
N LEU A 171 -2.48 -20.55 -27.49
CA LEU A 171 -2.07 -21.88 -27.03
C LEU A 171 -3.25 -22.76 -26.66
N LYS A 172 -4.29 -22.23 -26.02
CA LYS A 172 -5.53 -22.99 -25.72
C LYS A 172 -6.21 -23.50 -27.01
N ASN A 173 -6.26 -22.67 -28.05
CA ASN A 173 -6.80 -23.06 -29.35
C ASN A 173 -5.90 -24.10 -30.05
N GLU A 174 -4.57 -23.91 -30.01
CA GLU A 174 -3.62 -24.88 -30.57
C GLU A 174 -3.68 -26.24 -29.86
N ARG A 175 -3.83 -26.24 -28.52
CA ARG A 175 -4.04 -27.44 -27.70
C ARG A 175 -5.29 -28.19 -28.15
N GLU A 176 -6.44 -27.52 -28.28
CA GLU A 176 -7.70 -28.17 -28.68
C GLU A 176 -7.61 -28.84 -30.07
N VAL A 177 -6.87 -28.24 -31.01
CA VAL A 177 -6.59 -28.85 -32.32
C VAL A 177 -5.65 -30.06 -32.20
N VAL A 178 -4.57 -29.94 -31.43
CA VAL A 178 -3.61 -31.04 -31.22
C VAL A 178 -4.24 -32.20 -30.45
N GLU A 179 -5.10 -31.93 -29.46
CA GLU A 179 -5.86 -32.91 -28.68
C GLU A 179 -6.75 -33.79 -29.58
N LYS A 180 -7.49 -33.17 -30.51
CA LYS A 180 -8.29 -33.88 -31.53
C LYS A 180 -7.40 -34.75 -32.44
N VAL A 181 -6.22 -34.27 -32.82
CA VAL A 181 -5.24 -35.05 -33.60
C VAL A 181 -4.66 -36.22 -32.79
N VAL A 182 -4.33 -36.04 -31.51
CA VAL A 182 -3.85 -37.12 -30.62
C VAL A 182 -4.91 -38.21 -30.48
N HIS A 183 -6.17 -37.83 -30.23
CA HIS A 183 -7.30 -38.76 -30.16
C HIS A 183 -7.47 -39.55 -31.47
N TYR A 184 -7.44 -38.87 -32.62
CA TYR A 184 -7.53 -39.52 -33.94
C TYR A 184 -6.33 -40.45 -34.23
N LYS A 185 -5.10 -40.05 -33.90
CA LYS A 185 -3.90 -40.89 -34.06
C LYS A 185 -3.90 -42.09 -33.10
N GLN A 186 -4.47 -41.96 -31.90
CA GLN A 186 -4.69 -43.09 -30.98
C GLN A 186 -5.69 -44.10 -31.54
N LEU A 187 -6.78 -43.66 -32.18
CA LEU A 187 -7.71 -44.55 -32.90
C LEU A 187 -6.98 -45.32 -34.02
N ILE A 188 -6.19 -44.64 -34.87
CA ILE A 188 -5.41 -45.29 -35.94
C ILE A 188 -4.38 -46.28 -35.38
N LYS A 189 -3.69 -45.92 -34.29
CA LYS A 189 -2.71 -46.77 -33.61
C LYS A 189 -3.36 -48.04 -33.04
N ASN A 190 -4.51 -47.92 -32.39
CA ASN A 190 -5.28 -49.07 -31.90
C ASN A 190 -5.81 -49.94 -33.06
N CYS A 191 -6.26 -49.30 -34.15
CA CYS A 191 -6.63 -49.95 -35.40
C CYS A 191 -5.48 -50.78 -36.01
N ALA A 192 -4.24 -50.28 -35.97
CA ALA A 192 -3.07 -50.98 -36.49
C ALA A 192 -2.66 -52.22 -35.65
N SER A 193 -3.10 -52.30 -34.39
CA SER A 193 -2.89 -53.44 -33.50
C SER A 193 -4.02 -54.49 -33.50
N ILE A 194 -5.06 -54.32 -34.31
CA ILE A 194 -6.27 -55.17 -34.33
C ILE A 194 -6.59 -55.58 -35.78
N SER A 195 -7.31 -56.69 -35.97
CA SER A 195 -7.79 -57.13 -37.30
C SER A 195 -8.53 -56.01 -38.05
N LYS A 196 -8.21 -55.86 -39.35
CA LYS A 196 -8.70 -54.77 -40.24
C LYS A 196 -10.22 -54.58 -40.18
N ASN A 197 -10.99 -55.67 -40.11
CA ASN A 197 -12.45 -55.63 -40.11
C ASN A 197 -13.01 -54.98 -38.82
N ILE A 198 -12.38 -55.23 -37.67
CA ILE A 198 -12.78 -54.67 -36.38
C ILE A 198 -12.47 -53.17 -36.32
N CYS A 199 -11.31 -52.76 -36.87
CA CYS A 199 -10.99 -51.34 -37.07
C CYS A 199 -12.07 -50.62 -37.89
N TRP A 200 -12.48 -51.22 -39.02
CA TRP A 200 -13.49 -50.63 -39.91
C TRP A 200 -14.86 -50.48 -39.22
N MET A 201 -15.28 -51.50 -38.44
CA MET A 201 -16.48 -51.44 -37.60
C MET A 201 -16.40 -50.34 -36.52
N SER A 202 -15.26 -50.24 -35.83
CA SER A 202 -15.04 -49.19 -34.80
C SER A 202 -15.09 -47.79 -35.39
N PHE A 203 -14.50 -47.59 -36.57
CA PHE A 203 -14.50 -46.31 -37.29
C PHE A 203 -15.90 -45.92 -37.78
N LEU A 204 -16.67 -46.89 -38.30
CA LEU A 204 -18.10 -46.70 -38.65
C LEU A 204 -18.94 -46.32 -37.42
N PHE A 205 -18.75 -47.00 -36.28
CA PHE A 205 -19.48 -46.71 -35.05
C PHE A 205 -19.13 -45.31 -34.51
N HIS A 206 -17.86 -44.90 -34.60
CA HIS A 206 -17.44 -43.53 -34.25
C HIS A 206 -18.05 -42.48 -35.20
N ARG A 207 -18.13 -42.77 -36.50
CA ARG A 207 -18.79 -41.90 -37.49
C ARG A 207 -20.28 -41.73 -37.19
N LEU A 208 -21.01 -42.83 -36.96
CA LEU A 208 -22.42 -42.79 -36.56
C LEU A 208 -22.61 -41.97 -35.28
N ARG A 209 -21.80 -42.22 -34.24
CA ARG A 209 -21.90 -41.50 -32.97
C ARG A 209 -21.61 -40.00 -33.09
N TRP A 210 -20.73 -39.60 -34.01
CA TRP A 210 -20.48 -38.19 -34.32
C TRP A 210 -21.64 -37.56 -35.11
N GLN A 211 -22.22 -38.28 -36.08
CA GLN A 211 -23.40 -37.83 -36.82
C GLN A 211 -24.63 -37.67 -35.91
N VAL A 212 -24.88 -38.63 -35.01
CA VAL A 212 -25.96 -38.55 -34.00
C VAL A 212 -25.76 -37.35 -33.08
N ARG A 213 -24.57 -37.16 -32.49
CA ARG A 213 -24.29 -35.98 -31.66
C ARG A 213 -24.47 -34.65 -32.37
N LYS A 214 -24.25 -34.59 -33.69
CA LYS A 214 -24.50 -33.37 -34.46
C LYS A 214 -25.99 -33.08 -34.61
N LEU A 215 -26.81 -34.11 -34.78
CA LEU A 215 -28.28 -34.01 -34.83
C LEU A 215 -28.88 -33.71 -33.44
N GLU A 216 -28.27 -34.20 -32.35
CA GLU A 216 -28.62 -33.86 -30.97
C GLU A 216 -28.24 -32.41 -30.56
N GLN A 217 -27.52 -31.67 -31.41
CA GLN A 217 -27.01 -30.32 -31.13
C GLN A 217 -27.49 -29.23 -32.10
N GLU A 218 -28.44 -29.53 -33.00
CA GLU A 218 -29.18 -28.51 -33.75
C GLU A 218 -30.35 -28.00 -32.87
N PRO A 219 -30.41 -26.71 -32.47
CA PRO A 219 -31.48 -26.21 -31.63
C PRO A 219 -32.84 -26.16 -32.34
N GLN A 220 -33.94 -26.20 -31.58
CA GLN A 220 -35.28 -25.88 -32.07
C GLN A 220 -35.46 -24.38 -32.35
N GLU A 221 -34.73 -23.83 -33.32
CA GLU A 221 -34.81 -22.42 -33.73
C GLU A 221 -36.13 -22.04 -34.47
N LYS A 222 -37.22 -22.79 -34.26
CA LYS A 222 -38.48 -22.70 -35.02
C LYS A 222 -39.79 -22.67 -34.22
N ASP A 223 -39.77 -22.77 -32.89
CA ASP A 223 -41.00 -22.73 -32.09
C ASP A 223 -41.16 -21.42 -31.28
N ASP A 224 -40.08 -20.83 -30.75
CA ASP A 224 -40.11 -19.62 -29.89
C ASP A 224 -40.35 -18.29 -30.63
N LYS A 225 -41.07 -18.29 -31.75
CA LYS A 225 -41.46 -17.06 -32.49
C LYS A 225 -42.96 -16.94 -32.75
N ARG A 226 -43.80 -17.49 -31.85
CA ARG A 226 -45.25 -17.32 -31.90
C ARG A 226 -45.92 -16.78 -30.64
N ASN A 227 -45.29 -16.85 -29.47
CA ASN A 227 -45.90 -16.50 -28.18
C ASN A 227 -45.42 -15.14 -27.60
N GLU A 228 -45.07 -14.17 -28.46
CA GLU A 228 -44.78 -12.78 -28.07
C GLU A 228 -45.68 -11.78 -28.82
N LYS A 229 -46.99 -12.08 -28.85
CA LYS A 229 -48.07 -11.15 -29.18
C LYS A 229 -49.40 -11.76 -28.78
N VAL A 230 -50.31 -10.96 -28.22
CA VAL A 230 -51.52 -11.42 -27.48
C VAL A 230 -51.08 -12.10 -26.16
N GLU A 231 -51.41 -11.60 -24.96
CA GLU A 231 -52.29 -10.49 -24.56
C GLU A 231 -51.63 -9.66 -23.44
N ASN A 232 -51.87 -8.35 -23.43
CA ASN A 232 -51.56 -7.48 -22.31
C ASN A 232 -52.48 -6.25 -22.33
N GLU A 233 -53.79 -6.43 -22.10
CA GLU A 233 -54.73 -5.34 -21.80
C GLU A 233 -56.03 -5.86 -21.12
N GLU A 234 -56.28 -5.30 -19.93
CA GLU A 234 -57.55 -5.06 -19.22
C GLU A 234 -58.58 -6.16 -18.81
N SER A 235 -59.05 -5.95 -17.56
CA SER A 235 -60.41 -6.19 -17.03
C SER A 235 -60.84 -7.58 -16.54
N GLY A 236 -61.31 -7.62 -15.29
CA GLY A 236 -62.39 -8.52 -14.84
C GLY A 236 -63.76 -7.83 -15.05
N PRO A 237 -64.90 -8.48 -14.71
CA PRO A 237 -65.14 -8.88 -13.32
C PRO A 237 -65.88 -10.23 -13.12
N ASP A 238 -66.27 -10.48 -11.87
CA ASP A 238 -67.00 -11.63 -11.32
C ASP A 238 -68.12 -12.25 -12.18
N LYS A 239 -68.27 -13.59 -12.07
CA LYS A 239 -69.34 -14.15 -11.21
C LYS A 239 -69.17 -15.63 -10.82
N ASN A 240 -69.89 -15.99 -9.76
CA ASN A 240 -69.69 -17.18 -8.93
C ASN A 240 -70.97 -18.06 -8.90
N VAL A 241 -70.80 -19.38 -8.93
CA VAL A 241 -71.75 -20.42 -8.47
C VAL A 241 -70.88 -21.60 -8.01
N ASP A 242 -70.34 -21.58 -6.79
CA ASP A 242 -70.96 -21.97 -5.51
C ASP A 242 -71.39 -23.45 -5.42
N SER A 243 -70.70 -24.23 -4.57
CA SER A 243 -71.38 -25.08 -3.56
C SER A 243 -70.47 -25.38 -2.34
N GLN A 244 -70.75 -24.69 -1.23
CA GLN A 244 -70.98 -25.28 0.12
C GLN A 244 -69.85 -25.91 1.00
N ILE A 245 -69.72 -25.29 2.20
CA ILE A 245 -69.65 -25.89 3.57
C ILE A 245 -68.27 -26.36 4.15
N GLU A 246 -67.69 -25.48 4.97
CA GLU A 246 -66.98 -25.76 6.24
C GLU A 246 -68.02 -26.03 7.38
N PRO A 247 -67.72 -26.63 8.57
CA PRO A 247 -66.44 -26.46 9.26
C PRO A 247 -65.81 -27.61 10.10
N MET A 248 -64.50 -27.43 10.35
CA MET A 248 -63.71 -27.74 11.58
C MET A 248 -64.09 -28.91 12.53
N LYS A 249 -63.11 -29.79 12.83
CA LYS A 249 -62.82 -30.28 14.21
C LYS A 249 -61.35 -30.76 14.36
N ALA A 250 -60.90 -30.99 15.60
CA ALA A 250 -59.47 -31.01 15.99
C ALA A 250 -59.07 -32.17 16.94
N SER A 251 -57.86 -32.11 17.51
CA SER A 251 -57.25 -32.99 18.56
C SER A 251 -56.82 -34.40 18.11
N ASP A 252 -55.92 -35.18 18.75
CA ASP A 252 -54.82 -35.01 19.76
C ASP A 252 -54.07 -36.37 19.84
N VAL A 253 -52.85 -36.61 20.39
CA VAL A 253 -51.66 -35.84 20.86
C VAL A 253 -50.44 -36.82 20.82
N GLU A 254 -49.15 -36.45 20.97
CA GLU A 254 -48.34 -36.48 22.23
C GLU A 254 -46.82 -36.38 21.91
N LYS A 255 -45.88 -36.35 22.89
CA LYS A 255 -45.33 -35.17 23.61
C LYS A 255 -43.98 -35.51 24.29
N GLN A 256 -43.35 -34.52 24.95
CA GLN A 256 -42.07 -34.50 25.73
C GLN A 256 -40.81 -34.18 24.89
N GLY A 257 -39.83 -33.38 25.32
CA GLY A 257 -39.57 -32.56 26.53
C GLY A 257 -38.04 -32.34 26.69
N LYS A 258 -37.45 -31.25 27.21
CA LYS A 258 -37.89 -30.13 28.07
C LYS A 258 -36.93 -28.90 27.92
N ALA A 259 -37.28 -27.78 28.57
CA ALA A 259 -36.60 -26.48 28.81
C ALA A 259 -35.04 -26.37 28.76
N GLY A 260 -34.43 -25.17 28.61
CA GLY A 260 -34.97 -23.80 28.49
C GLY A 260 -33.90 -22.69 28.67
N GLU A 261 -34.37 -21.46 28.99
CA GLU A 261 -33.62 -20.23 29.33
C GLU A 261 -32.93 -19.40 28.21
N SER A 262 -33.17 -18.08 28.32
CA SER A 262 -32.47 -16.92 27.72
C SER A 262 -31.71 -16.21 28.88
N PRO A 263 -30.72 -15.31 28.69
CA PRO A 263 -30.71 -14.26 27.65
C PRO A 263 -29.32 -13.74 27.18
N SER A 264 -29.36 -12.56 26.54
CA SER A 264 -28.38 -11.45 26.51
C SER A 264 -27.67 -11.17 25.18
N ASP A 265 -27.65 -9.88 24.84
CA ASP A 265 -26.99 -9.29 23.67
C ASP A 265 -25.47 -9.23 23.83
N GLN A 266 -24.76 -9.26 22.70
CA GLN A 266 -23.80 -8.19 22.43
C GLN A 266 -23.59 -7.96 20.92
N ASN A 267 -23.41 -6.69 20.56
CA ASN A 267 -23.40 -6.20 19.18
C ASN A 267 -22.24 -5.21 19.04
N GLU A 268 -21.02 -5.75 18.90
CA GLU A 268 -19.81 -4.94 18.80
C GLU A 268 -19.58 -4.44 17.38
N LYS A 269 -19.33 -3.13 17.26
CA LYS A 269 -18.91 -2.46 16.04
C LYS A 269 -17.46 -2.05 16.20
N ASP A 270 -16.55 -2.76 15.54
CA ASP A 270 -15.15 -2.35 15.45
C ASP A 270 -15.04 -0.93 14.86
N LYS A 271 -14.40 -0.04 15.62
CA LYS A 271 -14.01 1.29 15.16
C LYS A 271 -12.55 1.25 14.73
N HIS A 272 -12.29 1.50 13.46
CA HIS A 272 -10.94 1.75 12.97
C HIS A 272 -10.35 3.00 13.64
N GLU A 273 -9.16 2.86 14.23
CA GLU A 273 -8.32 3.98 14.65
C GLU A 273 -7.01 3.95 13.83
N SER A 274 -6.61 5.11 13.31
CA SER A 274 -5.57 5.21 12.27
C SER A 274 -4.26 5.79 12.81
N SER A 275 -3.19 4.99 12.79
CA SER A 275 -1.85 5.38 13.28
C SER A 275 -1.02 6.24 12.30
N GLU A 276 -1.62 6.85 11.29
CA GLU A 276 -0.93 7.80 10.40
C GLU A 276 -0.86 9.20 11.04
N GLY A 277 0.15 9.44 11.88
CA GLY A 277 0.45 10.79 12.42
C GLY A 277 1.46 10.87 13.57
N LEU A 278 1.69 9.79 14.30
CA LEU A 278 2.53 9.76 15.52
C LEU A 278 4.03 9.95 15.24
N SER A 279 4.75 10.56 16.18
CA SER A 279 6.22 10.60 16.19
C SER A 279 6.82 9.21 16.42
N ARG A 280 8.14 9.07 16.20
CA ARG A 280 8.87 7.81 16.44
C ARG A 280 8.83 7.42 17.92
N GLU A 281 8.79 8.42 18.78
CA GLU A 281 8.85 8.35 20.24
C GLU A 281 7.47 8.00 20.82
N GLU A 282 6.39 8.60 20.31
CA GLU A 282 5.00 8.21 20.60
C GLU A 282 4.71 6.77 20.14
N LEU A 283 5.15 6.41 18.92
CA LEU A 283 4.99 5.06 18.40
C LEU A 283 5.75 4.03 19.27
N GLY A 284 6.90 4.40 19.82
CA GLY A 284 7.64 3.61 20.80
C GLY A 284 6.79 3.32 22.05
N ARG A 285 6.29 4.36 22.72
CA ARG A 285 5.46 4.23 23.94
C ARG A 285 4.16 3.45 23.68
N LEU A 286 3.52 3.63 22.52
CA LEU A 286 2.29 2.92 22.13
C LEU A 286 2.54 1.44 21.79
N VAL A 287 3.76 1.08 21.39
CA VAL A 287 4.18 -0.32 21.27
C VAL A 287 4.55 -0.91 22.64
N GLU A 288 5.35 -0.21 23.43
CA GLU A 288 5.82 -0.66 24.75
C GLU A 288 4.67 -0.96 25.73
N SER A 289 3.67 -0.08 25.81
CA SER A 289 2.44 -0.29 26.60
C SER A 289 1.61 -1.50 26.15
N ARG A 290 1.76 -1.95 24.90
CA ARG A 290 1.10 -3.14 24.34
C ARG A 290 1.83 -4.45 24.68
N TRP A 291 3.13 -4.40 24.99
CA TRP A 291 3.93 -5.56 25.36
C TRP A 291 4.12 -5.74 26.88
N THR A 292 4.14 -4.64 27.65
CA THR A 292 4.45 -4.67 29.09
C THR A 292 3.27 -5.08 29.98
N GLY A 293 2.03 -5.01 29.49
CA GLY A 293 0.83 -5.60 30.12
C GLY A 293 0.36 -4.99 31.45
N LYS A 294 1.12 -4.06 32.04
CA LYS A 294 0.77 -3.39 33.30
C LYS A 294 -0.12 -2.17 33.06
N LYS A 295 -1.29 -2.15 33.71
CA LYS A 295 -1.93 -0.88 34.11
C LYS A 295 -1.10 -0.27 35.24
N SER A 296 -0.86 1.03 35.21
CA SER A 296 -0.13 1.75 36.26
C SER A 296 -1.03 1.96 37.49
N GLY A 297 -0.70 1.27 38.58
CA GLY A 297 -1.33 1.39 39.90
C GLY A 297 -0.52 0.58 40.92
N GLU A 298 -0.53 1.03 42.19
CA GLU A 298 0.29 0.56 43.31
C GLU A 298 1.82 0.71 43.20
N GLN A 299 2.44 1.09 44.33
CA GLN A 299 3.89 1.04 44.59
C GLN A 299 4.23 -0.26 45.36
N VAL A 300 5.53 -0.59 45.49
CA VAL A 300 6.20 -0.99 46.76
C VAL A 300 7.71 -1.24 46.50
N GLU A 301 8.52 -0.48 47.24
CA GLU A 301 9.88 -0.71 47.82
C GLU A 301 11.02 -1.46 47.09
N GLU A 302 12.23 -1.25 47.64
CA GLU A 302 13.56 -1.57 47.10
C GLU A 302 14.07 -2.97 47.49
N THR A 303 15.11 -3.46 46.80
CA THR A 303 16.30 -4.03 47.47
C THR A 303 17.48 -4.18 46.50
N ASP A 304 18.63 -3.57 46.86
CA ASP A 304 19.94 -3.78 46.22
C ASP A 304 20.57 -5.13 46.61
N PRO A 305 21.48 -5.71 45.80
CA PRO A 305 22.91 -5.53 46.13
C PRO A 305 23.90 -5.46 44.95
N VAL A 306 24.57 -4.30 44.83
CA VAL A 306 26.04 -4.15 44.95
C VAL A 306 26.97 -4.89 43.95
N LYS A 307 27.58 -4.09 43.06
CA LYS A 307 28.97 -4.15 42.50
C LYS A 307 29.42 -5.30 41.59
N ASN A 308 30.03 -4.94 40.46
CA ASN A 308 31.45 -4.56 40.46
C ASN A 308 31.85 -3.68 39.26
N ASP A 309 32.84 -2.82 39.46
CA ASP A 309 33.25 -1.78 38.51
C ASP A 309 34.38 -2.23 37.56
N GLN A 310 34.45 -1.63 36.37
CA GLN A 310 35.73 -1.22 35.75
C GLN A 310 35.52 -0.21 34.61
N GLU A 311 36.41 0.80 34.56
CA GLU A 311 36.35 1.96 33.67
C GLU A 311 37.31 1.79 32.45
N GLU A 312 37.84 2.90 31.92
CA GLU A 312 38.73 3.04 30.75
C GLU A 312 38.04 2.82 29.37
N GLY A 313 38.10 3.74 28.41
CA GLY A 313 38.68 5.09 28.40
C GLY A 313 38.59 5.72 26.99
N GLY A 314 38.55 7.06 26.90
CA GLY A 314 38.67 7.80 25.62
C GLY A 314 40.12 7.86 25.11
N PRO A 315 40.42 8.53 23.97
CA PRO A 315 39.77 9.77 23.53
C PRO A 315 39.46 9.91 22.02
N ASP A 316 38.95 11.10 21.67
CA ASP A 316 38.72 11.67 20.33
C ASP A 316 40.03 11.95 19.54
N ALA A 317 39.97 11.87 18.20
CA ALA A 317 40.78 12.68 17.28
C ALA A 317 40.34 12.57 15.80
N GLY A 318 40.15 13.72 15.14
CA GLY A 318 40.97 14.08 13.97
C GLY A 318 40.51 13.70 12.55
N TYR A 319 40.28 14.73 11.73
CA TYR A 319 40.29 14.68 10.26
C TYR A 319 41.68 14.29 9.71
N GLU A 320 41.76 13.64 8.54
CA GLU A 320 42.24 14.33 7.32
C GLU A 320 42.01 13.54 6.01
N GLU A 321 42.06 14.26 4.90
CA GLU A 321 41.95 13.79 3.52
C GLU A 321 43.35 13.59 2.91
N SER A 322 43.55 12.55 2.09
CA SER A 322 44.74 12.49 1.23
C SER A 322 44.47 11.80 -0.11
N VAL A 323 44.91 12.47 -1.18
CA VAL A 323 44.78 12.03 -2.57
C VAL A 323 46.15 11.66 -3.12
N VAL A 324 46.32 10.45 -3.64
CA VAL A 324 47.41 10.11 -4.57
C VAL A 324 46.89 9.14 -5.63
N ASP A 325 47.01 9.52 -6.91
CA ASP A 325 46.65 8.68 -8.04
C ASP A 325 47.63 7.53 -8.30
N ASN A 326 47.11 6.39 -8.78
CA ASN A 326 47.68 5.82 -10.01
C ASN A 326 46.72 4.92 -10.80
N ALA A 327 46.99 4.76 -12.10
CA ALA A 327 46.04 4.21 -13.07
C ALA A 327 46.02 2.66 -13.14
N GLY A 328 44.82 2.08 -13.28
CA GLY A 328 44.59 0.64 -13.09
C GLY A 328 43.55 -0.05 -14.00
N ARG A 329 43.32 0.44 -15.23
CA ARG A 329 42.59 -0.26 -16.33
C ARG A 329 41.14 -0.71 -16.04
N SER A 330 40.18 0.20 -16.31
CA SER A 330 38.73 -0.08 -16.29
C SER A 330 38.26 -0.97 -17.46
N SER A 331 37.18 -1.74 -17.24
CA SER A 331 36.39 -2.39 -18.30
C SER A 331 34.88 -2.39 -17.97
N THR A 332 34.30 -1.20 -17.70
CA THR A 332 32.89 -1.05 -17.32
C THR A 332 31.97 -0.87 -18.54
N ALA A 333 31.10 -1.84 -18.83
CA ALA A 333 30.12 -1.75 -19.93
C ALA A 333 28.89 -0.91 -19.54
N GLN A 334 29.01 0.42 -19.67
CA GLN A 334 27.98 1.38 -19.24
C GLN A 334 26.98 1.73 -20.36
N TYR A 335 25.81 1.08 -20.38
CA TYR A 335 24.72 1.46 -21.28
C TYR A 335 23.98 2.72 -20.80
N LYS A 336 24.27 3.86 -21.45
CA LYS A 336 23.42 5.06 -21.40
C LYS A 336 22.15 4.82 -22.21
N ILE A 337 20.98 5.23 -21.69
CA ILE A 337 19.76 5.39 -22.50
C ILE A 337 19.71 6.86 -22.94
N GLY A 338 20.08 7.13 -24.19
CA GLY A 338 19.98 8.46 -24.79
C GLY A 338 18.58 8.73 -25.34
N VAL A 339 17.98 9.87 -24.99
CA VAL A 339 16.69 10.31 -25.57
C VAL A 339 16.97 11.13 -26.83
N GLN A 340 17.47 10.47 -27.87
CA GLN A 340 17.72 11.04 -29.21
C GLN A 340 17.67 9.93 -30.27
N ASP A 341 16.45 9.57 -30.70
CA ASP A 341 16.21 8.86 -31.96
C ASP A 341 14.71 8.94 -32.35
N LEU A 342 14.33 10.06 -32.97
CA LEU A 342 13.02 10.26 -33.59
C LEU A 342 13.23 10.97 -34.94
N LYS A 343 12.94 10.24 -36.04
CA LYS A 343 13.30 10.56 -37.45
C LYS A 343 14.80 10.34 -37.72
N ASN A 344 15.26 9.37 -38.51
CA ASN A 344 14.61 8.61 -39.59
C ASN A 344 15.11 7.15 -39.68
N SER A 345 14.19 6.20 -39.82
CA SER A 345 14.43 4.97 -40.61
C SER A 345 13.08 4.41 -41.07
N SER A 346 12.64 4.85 -42.26
CA SER A 346 11.97 3.92 -43.16
C SER A 346 12.95 2.79 -43.53
N ASP A 347 12.43 1.64 -43.94
CA ASP A 347 13.20 0.44 -44.28
C ASP A 347 14.13 -0.11 -43.19
N ILE A 348 13.51 -0.70 -42.16
CA ILE A 348 13.89 -2.08 -41.81
C ILE A 348 12.67 -2.97 -42.07
N THR A 349 12.86 -3.93 -42.98
CA THR A 349 11.80 -4.83 -43.48
C THR A 349 11.20 -5.66 -42.35
N THR A 350 9.89 -5.56 -42.15
CA THR A 350 9.16 -6.55 -41.35
C THR A 350 9.28 -7.93 -42.00
N PRO A 351 9.78 -8.97 -41.32
CA PRO A 351 9.72 -10.34 -41.83
C PRO A 351 8.24 -10.69 -42.04
N SER A 352 7.82 -10.83 -43.30
CA SER A 352 6.40 -10.92 -43.65
C SER A 352 5.84 -12.30 -43.27
N GLY A 353 5.41 -12.43 -42.01
CA GLY A 353 4.76 -13.62 -41.45
C GLY A 353 3.47 -14.02 -42.18
N LYS A 354 2.94 -13.15 -43.07
CA LYS A 354 1.89 -13.50 -44.02
C LYS A 354 2.26 -14.74 -44.84
N SER A 355 3.52 -14.89 -45.28
CA SER A 355 3.97 -16.08 -46.03
C SER A 355 3.87 -17.42 -45.27
N TRP A 356 3.63 -17.43 -43.96
CA TRP A 356 3.35 -18.66 -43.20
C TRP A 356 1.86 -18.83 -42.87
N LEU A 357 1.13 -17.75 -42.58
CA LEU A 357 -0.32 -17.83 -42.42
C LEU A 357 -1.03 -18.12 -43.74
N ASP A 358 -0.59 -17.52 -44.84
CA ASP A 358 -1.09 -17.82 -46.18
C ASP A 358 -0.76 -19.28 -46.53
N LYS A 359 0.46 -19.76 -46.26
CA LYS A 359 0.79 -21.19 -46.43
C LYS A 359 0.00 -22.11 -45.52
N ILE A 360 -0.32 -21.74 -44.29
CA ILE A 360 -1.18 -22.55 -43.40
C ILE A 360 -2.64 -22.48 -43.85
N GLN A 361 -3.14 -21.35 -44.35
CA GLN A 361 -4.53 -21.20 -44.79
C GLN A 361 -4.75 -21.85 -46.16
N GLU A 362 -3.79 -21.73 -47.08
CA GLU A 362 -3.75 -22.44 -48.36
C GLU A 362 -3.50 -23.94 -48.15
N THR A 363 -2.60 -24.34 -47.22
CA THR A 363 -2.48 -25.75 -46.83
C THR A 363 -3.75 -26.23 -46.12
N ALA A 364 -4.43 -25.42 -45.31
CA ALA A 364 -5.66 -25.82 -44.62
C ALA A 364 -6.88 -25.84 -45.54
N GLN A 365 -6.95 -24.98 -46.57
CA GLN A 365 -7.99 -25.01 -47.59
C GLN A 365 -7.74 -26.16 -48.57
N ASN A 366 -6.50 -26.37 -49.03
CA ASN A 366 -6.13 -27.56 -49.79
C ASN A 366 -6.27 -28.85 -48.95
N PHE A 367 -6.02 -28.81 -47.63
CA PHE A 367 -6.26 -29.95 -46.73
C PHE A 367 -7.75 -30.13 -46.45
N LEU A 368 -8.58 -29.09 -46.35
CA LEU A 368 -10.04 -29.21 -46.21
C LEU A 368 -10.72 -29.67 -47.51
N GLN A 369 -10.15 -29.35 -48.68
CA GLN A 369 -10.60 -29.84 -49.98
C GLN A 369 -10.06 -31.25 -50.30
N SER A 370 -8.85 -31.61 -49.84
CA SER A 370 -8.30 -32.96 -49.99
C SER A 370 -8.70 -33.92 -48.87
N VAL A 371 -9.13 -33.45 -47.69
CA VAL A 371 -9.94 -34.23 -46.73
C VAL A 371 -11.38 -34.30 -47.20
N ASN A 372 -11.53 -34.95 -48.35
CA ASN A 372 -12.65 -35.84 -48.60
C ASN A 372 -12.70 -36.87 -47.47
N LEU A 373 -13.37 -36.49 -46.37
CA LEU A 373 -13.05 -36.87 -44.97
C LEU A 373 -13.24 -38.37 -44.65
N PHE A 374 -13.74 -39.15 -45.61
CA PHE A 374 -14.02 -40.59 -45.51
C PHE A 374 -13.58 -41.38 -46.75
N SER A 375 -12.37 -41.12 -47.27
CA SER A 375 -11.73 -41.96 -48.30
C SER A 375 -10.44 -42.60 -47.78
N ILE A 376 -10.54 -43.78 -47.15
CA ILE A 376 -9.38 -44.58 -46.70
C ILE A 376 -9.19 -45.80 -47.63
N PRO A 377 -8.18 -45.81 -48.53
CA PRO A 377 -7.66 -47.06 -49.05
C PRO A 377 -6.93 -47.80 -47.90
N VAL A 378 -7.49 -48.89 -47.39
CA VAL A 378 -6.94 -49.63 -46.22
C VAL A 378 -5.78 -50.55 -46.64
N VAL A 379 -4.76 -49.95 -47.26
CA VAL A 379 -3.62 -50.61 -47.89
C VAL A 379 -2.34 -49.91 -47.44
N ASN A 380 -1.43 -50.66 -46.79
CA ASN A 380 -0.14 -50.21 -46.24
C ASN A 380 -0.20 -49.10 -45.16
N LEU A 381 -0.67 -49.47 -43.97
CA LEU A 381 -0.43 -48.73 -42.72
C LEU A 381 0.91 -49.17 -42.11
N ASP A 382 1.94 -48.31 -42.12
CA ASP A 382 3.17 -48.55 -41.35
C ASP A 382 2.95 -48.23 -39.86
N ALA A 383 2.90 -49.28 -39.04
CA ALA A 383 2.73 -49.18 -37.59
C ALA A 383 3.86 -48.39 -36.91
N ASN A 384 5.09 -48.40 -37.44
CA ASN A 384 6.21 -47.64 -36.88
C ASN A 384 6.06 -46.15 -37.14
N LYS A 385 5.70 -45.74 -38.37
CA LYS A 385 5.32 -44.36 -38.69
C LYS A 385 4.15 -43.87 -37.83
N ILE A 386 3.08 -44.65 -37.71
CA ILE A 386 1.91 -44.31 -36.89
C ILE A 386 2.30 -44.12 -35.41
N ARG A 387 3.14 -45.00 -34.85
CA ARG A 387 3.64 -44.89 -33.48
C ARG A 387 4.52 -43.64 -33.29
N LYS A 388 5.38 -43.31 -34.25
CA LYS A 388 6.19 -42.06 -34.23
C LYS A 388 5.31 -40.81 -34.27
N GLU A 389 4.33 -40.77 -35.18
CA GLU A 389 3.40 -39.65 -35.30
C GLU A 389 2.55 -39.47 -34.03
N TYR A 390 1.98 -40.54 -33.48
CA TYR A 390 1.26 -40.50 -32.21
C TYR A 390 2.13 -39.94 -31.08
N ASN A 391 3.32 -40.50 -30.87
CA ASN A 391 4.24 -40.05 -29.82
C ASN A 391 4.61 -38.56 -29.98
N HIS A 392 4.83 -38.11 -31.23
CA HIS A 392 5.12 -36.70 -31.53
C HIS A 392 3.97 -35.75 -31.13
N TYR A 393 2.73 -36.07 -31.51
CA TYR A 393 1.58 -35.23 -31.15
C TYR A 393 1.27 -35.28 -29.64
N THR A 394 1.47 -36.43 -28.97
CA THR A 394 1.32 -36.53 -27.51
C THR A 394 2.38 -35.70 -26.78
N ALA A 395 3.64 -35.71 -27.23
CA ALA A 395 4.68 -34.83 -26.68
C ALA A 395 4.35 -33.35 -26.89
N LYS A 396 3.84 -32.98 -28.09
CA LYS A 396 3.39 -31.61 -28.37
C LYS A 396 2.21 -31.18 -27.49
N LEU A 397 1.25 -32.08 -27.21
CA LEU A 397 0.13 -31.78 -26.32
C LEU A 397 0.63 -31.43 -24.92
N SER A 398 1.59 -32.20 -24.39
CA SER A 398 2.19 -31.96 -23.07
C SER A 398 2.98 -30.66 -22.97
N ASP A 399 3.72 -30.25 -24.03
CA ASP A 399 4.34 -28.91 -24.11
C ASP A 399 3.30 -27.80 -24.02
N LEU A 400 2.23 -27.90 -24.82
CA LEU A 400 1.15 -26.91 -24.83
C LEU A 400 0.44 -26.84 -23.47
N GLU A 401 0.18 -27.97 -22.82
CA GLU A 401 -0.40 -28.02 -21.48
C GLU A 401 0.50 -27.38 -20.42
N SER A 402 1.81 -27.66 -20.44
CA SER A 402 2.79 -27.05 -19.52
C SER A 402 2.90 -25.53 -19.71
N ARG A 403 2.88 -25.06 -20.97
CA ARG A 403 2.92 -23.63 -21.32
C ARG A 403 1.61 -22.90 -21.00
N ILE A 404 0.47 -23.56 -21.19
CA ILE A 404 -0.84 -23.05 -20.75
C ILE A 404 -0.89 -22.96 -19.23
N SER A 405 -0.40 -23.97 -18.51
CA SER A 405 -0.35 -24.01 -17.05
C SER A 405 0.51 -22.87 -16.50
N SER A 406 1.78 -22.77 -16.91
CA SER A 406 2.71 -21.73 -16.44
C SER A 406 2.26 -20.31 -16.75
N LEU A 407 1.67 -20.04 -17.93
CA LEU A 407 1.05 -18.74 -18.23
C LEU A 407 -0.24 -18.50 -17.44
N THR A 408 -1.02 -19.54 -17.13
CA THR A 408 -2.23 -19.41 -16.30
C THR A 408 -1.86 -19.08 -14.85
N GLU A 409 -0.88 -19.78 -14.25
CA GLU A 409 -0.39 -19.45 -12.91
C GLU A 409 0.19 -18.04 -12.86
N LYS A 410 1.04 -17.65 -13.83
CA LYS A 410 1.55 -16.27 -13.96
C LYS A 410 0.41 -15.24 -13.97
N LEU A 411 -0.71 -15.53 -14.62
CA LEU A 411 -1.86 -14.61 -14.73
C LEU A 411 -2.85 -14.69 -13.56
N LYS A 412 -2.66 -15.58 -12.57
CA LYS A 412 -3.44 -15.59 -11.31
C LYS A 412 -2.92 -14.59 -10.27
N PHE A 413 -1.65 -14.22 -10.31
CA PHE A 413 -1.05 -13.34 -9.29
C PHE A 413 -1.67 -11.93 -9.31
N ASP A 414 -1.80 -11.36 -8.11
CA ASP A 414 -2.21 -9.96 -7.95
C ASP A 414 -1.06 -9.01 -8.29
N PHE A 415 -1.12 -8.39 -9.48
CA PHE A 415 -0.18 -7.36 -9.91
C PHE A 415 -0.57 -5.94 -9.49
N GLY A 416 -1.54 -5.81 -8.59
CA GLY A 416 -2.10 -4.59 -8.05
C GLY A 416 -2.96 -3.78 -9.03
N LYS A 417 -3.48 -2.65 -8.55
CA LYS A 417 -4.38 -1.76 -9.32
C LYS A 417 -3.76 -1.42 -10.69
N GLN A 418 -4.50 -1.72 -11.76
CA GLN A 418 -4.08 -1.64 -13.19
C GLN A 418 -2.96 -2.60 -13.63
N ASN A 419 -2.67 -3.67 -12.87
CA ASN A 419 -1.57 -4.62 -13.08
C ASN A 419 -0.19 -3.94 -13.09
N LYS A 420 0.01 -2.89 -12.30
CA LYS A 420 1.20 -2.03 -12.38
C LYS A 420 2.51 -2.77 -12.11
N PHE A 421 2.51 -3.81 -11.27
CA PHE A 421 3.70 -4.61 -10.94
C PHE A 421 3.96 -5.78 -11.90
N TYR A 422 3.22 -5.91 -13.00
CA TYR A 422 3.35 -7.05 -13.92
C TYR A 422 4.78 -7.29 -14.44
N LEU A 423 5.54 -6.21 -14.60
CA LEU A 423 6.93 -6.27 -15.09
C LEU A 423 7.93 -6.78 -14.04
N PHE A 424 7.52 -7.03 -12.79
CA PHE A 424 8.39 -7.54 -11.73
C PHE A 424 8.46 -9.08 -11.69
N TYR A 425 7.49 -9.80 -12.28
CA TYR A 425 7.38 -11.28 -12.21
C TYR A 425 8.61 -12.05 -12.72
N ASP A 426 9.29 -11.47 -13.70
CA ASP A 426 10.49 -12.01 -14.34
C ASP A 426 11.73 -11.14 -14.06
N ARG A 427 11.73 -10.39 -12.95
CA ARG A 427 12.85 -9.54 -12.51
C ARG A 427 13.22 -9.85 -11.06
N CYS A 428 14.52 -9.80 -10.78
CA CYS A 428 15.06 -9.79 -9.43
C CYS A 428 15.83 -8.48 -9.22
N PHE A 429 15.80 -7.98 -8.00
CA PHE A 429 16.55 -6.79 -7.58
C PHE A 429 17.60 -7.25 -6.56
N GLU A 430 18.81 -6.73 -6.70
CA GLU A 430 19.97 -7.16 -5.91
C GLU A 430 20.62 -5.96 -5.24
N LEU A 431 21.00 -6.11 -3.98
CA LEU A 431 21.77 -5.14 -3.21
C LEU A 431 22.90 -5.87 -2.48
N LYS A 432 24.14 -5.42 -2.67
CA LYS A 432 25.25 -5.81 -1.82
C LYS A 432 25.31 -4.87 -0.62
N GLN A 433 25.26 -5.42 0.59
CA GLN A 433 25.41 -4.69 1.84
C GLN A 433 26.31 -5.52 2.76
N ASP A 434 27.35 -4.89 3.30
CA ASP A 434 28.41 -5.54 4.07
C ASP A 434 29.03 -6.73 3.29
N LYS A 435 29.02 -7.92 3.88
CA LYS A 435 29.47 -9.18 3.27
C LYS A 435 28.39 -9.92 2.47
N TYR A 436 27.14 -9.46 2.49
CA TYR A 436 26.00 -10.18 1.92
C TYR A 436 25.50 -9.54 0.61
N VAL A 437 24.95 -10.37 -0.27
CA VAL A 437 24.13 -9.98 -1.42
C VAL A 437 22.70 -10.39 -1.13
N TYR A 438 21.81 -9.41 -0.99
CA TYR A 438 20.38 -9.59 -0.83
C TYR A 438 19.71 -9.56 -2.20
N LYS A 439 18.95 -10.61 -2.51
CA LYS A 439 18.26 -10.78 -3.80
C LYS A 439 16.77 -10.95 -3.58
N VAL A 440 15.96 -10.05 -4.13
CA VAL A 440 14.49 -10.08 -4.03
C VAL A 440 13.90 -10.28 -5.42
N CYS A 441 13.21 -11.39 -5.62
CA CYS A 441 12.46 -11.70 -6.84
C CYS A 441 10.95 -11.68 -6.51
N PRO A 442 10.22 -10.58 -6.75
CA PRO A 442 8.78 -10.51 -6.51
C PRO A 442 8.02 -11.63 -7.22
N PHE A 443 6.92 -12.10 -6.63
CA PHE A 443 6.17 -13.27 -7.09
C PHE A 443 6.93 -14.61 -7.08
N ARG A 444 8.15 -14.65 -6.52
CA ARG A 444 8.97 -15.86 -6.38
C ARG A 444 9.49 -16.03 -4.95
N ASN A 445 10.71 -15.58 -4.65
CA ASN A 445 11.34 -15.67 -3.33
C ASN A 445 12.38 -14.56 -3.12
N ALA A 446 12.85 -14.43 -1.88
CA ALA A 446 13.96 -13.58 -1.49
C ALA A 446 15.05 -14.42 -0.81
N THR A 447 16.32 -14.10 -1.08
CA THR A 447 17.48 -14.87 -0.61
C THR A 447 18.65 -13.96 -0.22
N GLN A 448 19.45 -14.42 0.73
CA GLN A 448 20.70 -13.80 1.18
C GLN A 448 21.87 -14.70 0.77
N GLU A 449 22.92 -14.14 0.19
CA GLU A 449 24.09 -14.88 -0.30
C GLU A 449 25.38 -14.26 0.27
N ASP A 450 26.27 -15.07 0.85
CA ASP A 450 27.59 -14.62 1.35
C ASP A 450 28.76 -15.04 0.42
N GLY A 451 28.43 -15.54 -0.77
CA GLY A 451 29.39 -16.07 -1.75
C GLY A 451 29.81 -17.53 -1.52
N ARG A 452 29.41 -18.15 -0.41
CA ARG A 452 29.63 -19.59 -0.13
C ARG A 452 28.32 -20.34 0.12
N SER A 453 27.37 -19.66 0.74
CA SER A 453 26.05 -20.14 1.15
C SER A 453 24.96 -19.24 0.58
N LYS A 454 23.75 -19.78 0.48
CA LYS A 454 22.55 -19.11 -0.01
C LYS A 454 21.39 -19.47 0.91
N THR A 455 20.97 -18.52 1.75
CA THR A 455 19.87 -18.70 2.70
C THR A 455 18.58 -18.13 2.13
N GLN A 456 17.46 -18.85 2.28
CA GLN A 456 16.15 -18.32 1.87
C GLN A 456 15.55 -17.42 2.95
N LEU A 457 15.27 -16.17 2.61
CA LEU A 457 14.63 -15.20 3.51
C LEU A 457 13.10 -15.24 3.48
N GLY A 458 12.52 -15.84 2.44
CA GLY A 458 11.08 -16.06 2.32
C GLY A 458 10.62 -16.34 0.90
N ILE A 459 9.49 -17.01 0.78
CA ILE A 459 8.72 -17.20 -0.46
C ILE A 459 7.71 -16.04 -0.57
N TRP A 460 7.41 -15.58 -1.78
CA TRP A 460 6.39 -14.55 -2.00
C TRP A 460 5.03 -14.99 -1.45
N GLU A 461 4.40 -14.13 -0.66
CA GLU A 461 3.03 -14.34 -0.16
C GLU A 461 2.05 -13.36 -0.83
N LYS A 462 2.12 -12.08 -0.49
CA LYS A 462 1.13 -11.06 -0.89
C LYS A 462 1.64 -9.62 -0.76
N PHE A 463 0.91 -8.69 -1.36
CA PHE A 463 1.03 -7.26 -1.04
C PHE A 463 0.33 -6.91 0.28
N GLY A 464 0.87 -5.93 0.99
CA GLY A 464 0.27 -5.31 2.17
C GLY A 464 0.22 -3.78 2.06
N ASN A 465 -0.45 -3.14 3.03
CA ASN A 465 -0.54 -1.69 3.21
C ASN A 465 -0.86 -0.93 1.91
N SER A 466 -1.95 -1.29 1.23
CA SER A 466 -2.38 -0.69 -0.06
C SER A 466 -1.27 -0.68 -1.11
N TYR A 467 -0.57 -1.81 -1.25
CA TYR A 467 0.57 -2.00 -2.15
C TYR A 467 1.81 -1.15 -1.84
N ARG A 468 1.98 -0.73 -0.57
CA ARG A 468 3.22 -0.11 -0.06
C ARG A 468 4.17 -1.13 0.60
N LEU A 469 3.75 -2.39 0.75
CA LEU A 469 4.54 -3.46 1.36
C LEU A 469 4.44 -4.74 0.51
N MET A 470 5.55 -5.47 0.38
CA MET A 470 5.58 -6.85 -0.13
C MET A 470 5.98 -7.79 1.01
N LEU A 471 5.24 -8.88 1.18
CA LEU A 471 5.47 -9.87 2.23
C LEU A 471 6.06 -11.15 1.63
N PHE A 472 7.18 -11.57 2.19
CA PHE A 472 7.81 -12.86 1.95
C PHE A 472 7.89 -13.63 3.27
N THR A 473 7.36 -14.85 3.31
CA THR A 473 7.21 -15.69 4.51
C THR A 473 7.61 -17.13 4.18
N ASN A 474 7.67 -18.02 5.18
CA ASN A 474 8.13 -19.41 5.00
C ASN A 474 9.55 -19.47 4.38
N GLY A 475 10.47 -18.67 4.94
CA GLY A 475 11.89 -18.76 4.65
C GLY A 475 12.54 -19.99 5.28
N GLU A 476 13.87 -20.02 5.25
CA GLU A 476 14.64 -21.09 5.86
C GLU A 476 14.62 -20.99 7.38
N GLY A 477 14.50 -22.12 8.07
CA GLY A 477 14.35 -22.19 9.52
C GLY A 477 15.48 -21.51 10.30
N CYS A 478 15.11 -20.71 11.29
CA CYS A 478 16.05 -19.98 12.13
C CYS A 478 16.43 -20.80 13.37
N TRP A 479 17.71 -20.81 13.75
CA TRP A 479 18.09 -21.41 15.04
C TRP A 479 17.61 -20.53 16.19
N ASN A 480 16.72 -21.09 17.03
CA ASN A 480 16.08 -20.39 18.14
C ASN A 480 15.39 -19.07 17.70
N GLY A 481 14.53 -19.18 16.68
CA GLY A 481 13.68 -18.13 16.12
C GLY A 481 12.63 -18.72 15.17
N PRO A 482 11.71 -17.90 14.62
CA PRO A 482 10.74 -18.33 13.61
C PRO A 482 11.41 -18.62 12.26
N ASP A 483 10.71 -19.25 11.33
CA ASP A 483 11.14 -19.30 9.92
C ASP A 483 11.39 -17.88 9.39
N ARG A 484 12.45 -17.72 8.60
CA ARG A 484 12.85 -16.39 8.11
C ARG A 484 11.72 -15.71 7.33
N SER A 485 11.59 -14.41 7.50
CA SER A 485 10.65 -13.58 6.74
C SER A 485 11.29 -12.27 6.28
N LEU A 486 10.79 -11.71 5.18
CA LEU A 486 11.23 -10.43 4.63
C LEU A 486 10.04 -9.52 4.30
N LYS A 487 10.09 -8.29 4.84
CA LYS A 487 9.06 -7.25 4.69
C LYS A 487 9.64 -6.10 3.84
N VAL A 488 9.37 -6.09 2.53
CA VAL A 488 9.95 -5.09 1.60
C VAL A 488 9.01 -3.88 1.50
N LYS A 489 9.45 -2.72 2.01
CA LYS A 489 8.75 -1.45 2.01
C LYS A 489 8.98 -0.73 0.67
N LEU A 490 7.91 -0.42 -0.06
CA LEU A 490 7.95 0.28 -1.35
C LEU A 490 7.81 1.80 -1.18
N ARG A 491 8.69 2.59 -1.81
CA ARG A 491 8.65 4.05 -1.83
C ARG A 491 8.69 4.61 -3.27
N CYS A 492 8.20 5.83 -3.44
CA CYS A 492 8.37 6.59 -4.69
C CYS A 492 9.85 6.94 -4.90
N GLY A 493 10.38 6.65 -6.08
CA GLY A 493 11.68 7.09 -6.57
C GLY A 493 11.77 6.92 -8.08
N LEU A 494 12.82 7.46 -8.72
CA LEU A 494 12.94 7.49 -10.18
C LEU A 494 13.29 6.13 -10.79
N LYS A 495 14.00 5.28 -10.05
CA LYS A 495 14.48 3.96 -10.46
C LYS A 495 13.86 2.87 -9.58
N THR A 496 13.66 1.68 -10.13
CA THR A 496 13.23 0.50 -9.36
C THR A 496 14.47 -0.25 -8.86
N GLU A 497 14.79 -0.12 -7.57
CA GLU A 497 15.96 -0.75 -6.94
C GLU A 497 15.83 -0.91 -5.41
N LEU A 498 16.60 -1.85 -4.86
CA LEU A 498 16.81 -2.01 -3.41
C LEU A 498 17.86 -0.98 -2.94
N THR A 499 17.66 -0.43 -1.74
CA THR A 499 18.52 0.64 -1.18
C THR A 499 19.03 0.40 0.24
N GLY A 500 18.44 -0.56 0.96
CA GLY A 500 18.90 -1.01 2.27
C GLY A 500 18.14 -2.26 2.74
N VAL A 501 18.79 -3.08 3.56
CA VAL A 501 18.18 -4.21 4.28
C VAL A 501 18.63 -4.21 5.73
N ASP A 502 17.67 -4.22 6.64
CA ASP A 502 17.85 -4.28 8.09
C ASP A 502 17.35 -5.63 8.63
N GLU A 503 17.93 -6.12 9.72
CA GLU A 503 17.39 -7.22 10.54
C GLU A 503 16.90 -6.66 11.89
N PRO A 504 15.71 -6.01 11.96
CA PRO A 504 15.21 -5.38 13.18
C PRO A 504 14.91 -6.36 14.33
N SER A 505 14.64 -7.63 14.01
CA SER A 505 14.46 -8.74 14.97
C SER A 505 15.08 -10.00 14.37
N ARG A 506 15.58 -10.93 15.22
CA ARG A 506 16.21 -12.18 14.76
C ARG A 506 15.35 -12.88 13.70
N CYS A 507 15.92 -13.08 12.51
CA CYS A 507 15.30 -13.72 11.36
C CYS A 507 14.04 -13.04 10.78
N GLU A 508 13.69 -11.82 11.23
CA GLU A 508 12.79 -10.91 10.51
C GLU A 508 13.58 -9.79 9.82
N TYR A 509 13.54 -9.77 8.50
CA TYR A 509 14.21 -8.77 7.69
C TYR A 509 13.25 -7.68 7.21
N ALA A 510 13.73 -6.44 7.13
CA ALA A 510 13.03 -5.32 6.52
C ALA A 510 13.89 -4.72 5.42
N ALA A 511 13.38 -4.63 4.19
CA ALA A 511 14.10 -4.02 3.07
C ALA A 511 13.40 -2.75 2.58
N LEU A 512 14.17 -1.82 2.03
CA LEU A 512 13.68 -0.61 1.38
C LEU A 512 13.90 -0.68 -0.13
N MET A 513 12.82 -0.58 -0.90
CA MET A 513 12.84 -0.56 -2.36
C MET A 513 12.17 0.71 -2.88
N TYR A 514 12.87 1.44 -3.74
CA TYR A 514 12.32 2.57 -4.47
C TYR A 514 11.74 2.08 -5.81
N THR A 515 10.71 2.77 -6.33
CA THR A 515 10.13 2.53 -7.65
C THR A 515 9.20 3.68 -8.10
N PRO A 516 9.16 4.05 -9.38
CA PRO A 516 8.20 5.05 -9.86
C PRO A 516 6.75 4.57 -9.73
N LEU A 517 6.51 3.24 -9.67
CA LEU A 517 5.18 2.66 -9.46
C LEU A 517 4.48 3.05 -8.15
N LEU A 518 5.20 3.71 -7.22
CA LEU A 518 4.65 4.27 -5.98
C LEU A 518 4.50 5.81 -6.00
N CYS A 519 5.04 6.53 -6.98
CA CYS A 519 4.84 7.98 -7.12
C CYS A 519 3.40 8.28 -7.54
N LEU A 520 2.67 9.08 -6.77
CA LEU A 520 1.24 9.35 -6.96
C LEU A 520 0.99 10.84 -7.24
N GLU A 521 0.12 11.14 -8.21
CA GLU A 521 -0.28 12.51 -8.55
C GLU A 521 -0.91 13.23 -7.34
N GLU A 522 -1.82 12.54 -6.64
CA GLU A 522 -2.46 13.01 -5.39
C GLU A 522 -1.43 13.47 -4.35
N LYS A 523 -0.35 12.68 -4.18
CA LYS A 523 0.71 12.99 -3.20
C LYS A 523 1.70 14.03 -3.70
N LEU A 524 1.90 14.15 -5.01
CA LEU A 524 2.64 15.28 -5.60
C LEU A 524 1.92 16.59 -5.29
N GLU A 525 0.59 16.64 -5.48
CA GLU A 525 -0.18 17.86 -5.25
C GLU A 525 -0.23 18.24 -3.76
N GLU A 526 -0.37 17.27 -2.86
CA GLU A 526 -0.29 17.51 -1.40
C GLU A 526 1.08 18.10 -0.99
N ILE A 527 2.19 17.64 -1.60
CA ILE A 527 3.53 18.17 -1.32
C ILE A 527 3.69 19.59 -1.90
N LYS A 528 3.11 19.90 -3.06
CA LYS A 528 3.05 21.27 -3.59
C LYS A 528 2.26 22.20 -2.66
N GLN A 529 1.05 21.80 -2.26
CA GLN A 529 0.18 22.58 -1.37
C GLN A 529 0.88 22.89 -0.05
N LYS A 530 1.63 21.92 0.53
CA LYS A 530 2.45 22.16 1.72
C LYS A 530 3.64 23.11 1.48
N LEU A 531 4.21 23.15 0.28
CA LEU A 531 5.23 24.15 -0.08
C LEU A 531 4.60 25.54 -0.32
N GLU A 532 3.37 25.60 -0.83
CA GLU A 532 2.64 26.85 -1.06
C GLU A 532 2.19 27.51 0.25
N SER A 533 1.66 26.74 1.22
CA SER A 533 1.30 27.29 2.55
C SER A 533 2.51 27.91 3.26
N MET A 534 3.66 27.22 3.27
CA MET A 534 4.92 27.73 3.81
C MET A 534 5.49 28.97 3.07
N ASN A 535 4.97 29.33 1.90
CA ASN A 535 5.28 30.61 1.26
C ASN A 535 4.27 31.71 1.59
N GLN A 536 3.02 31.37 1.89
CA GLN A 536 1.97 32.32 2.28
C GLN A 536 2.14 32.79 3.73
N GLU A 537 2.67 31.95 4.60
CA GLU A 537 2.96 32.25 6.02
C GLU A 537 4.26 33.05 6.23
N LYS A 538 4.88 33.57 5.15
CA LYS A 538 5.99 34.52 5.25
C LYS A 538 5.47 35.89 5.63
N PRO A 539 6.10 36.60 6.58
CA PRO A 539 5.77 37.99 6.83
C PRO A 539 6.02 38.79 5.54
N ARG A 540 5.13 39.75 5.25
CA ARG A 540 5.49 40.86 4.36
C ARG A 540 6.71 41.55 4.98
N SER A 541 7.60 42.09 4.15
CA SER A 541 8.64 42.97 4.65
C SER A 541 7.98 44.08 5.45
N HIS A 542 8.36 44.21 6.72
CA HIS A 542 8.28 45.51 7.36
C HIS A 542 9.37 46.34 6.69
N ASP A 543 8.95 47.29 5.85
CA ASP A 543 9.87 48.27 5.29
C ASP A 543 10.42 49.11 6.45
N GLU A 544 11.74 49.14 6.61
CA GLU A 544 12.41 49.90 7.66
C GLU A 544 12.32 51.41 7.35
N LEU A 545 11.58 52.15 8.18
CA LEU A 545 11.38 53.61 8.13
C LEU A 545 11.29 54.20 9.55
#